data_AF-A0A447TQI5-F1
#
_entry.id   AF-A0A447TQI5-F1
#
_cell.length_a   1.000
_cell.length_b   1.000
_cell.length_c   1.000
_cell.angle_alpha   90.00
_cell.angle_beta   90.00
_cell.angle_gamma   90.00
#
_symmetry.space_group_name_H-M   'P 1'
#
loop_
_entity.id
_entity.type
_entity.pdbx_description
1 polymer ?
#
loop_
_entity_poly.entity_id
_entity_poly.type
_entity_poly.pdbx_seq_one_letter_code
_entity_poly.pdbx_strand_id
1 'polypeptide(L)'
;MGIEARDEIKWLQRYIDELKGKVDLTVALIHEGTPARQSSMGNTDVRRALDKDIQTASQVKGLDILITGHAHVGTPEPIKVGNTLILSNGQRRY
;
A
#
# COMPACT_ATOMS: atom_id res chain seq x y z
N MET A 1 6.94 -27.86 -2.08
CA MET A 1 7.41 -26.46 -2.25
C MET A 1 6.97 -26.01 -3.64
N GLY A 2 6.47 -24.78 -3.81
CA GLY A 2 6.03 -24.31 -5.13
C GLY A 2 4.85 -23.32 -5.11
N ILE A 3 4.91 -22.29 -4.24
CA ILE A 3 3.95 -21.19 -4.26
C ILE A 3 4.67 -19.89 -4.59
N GLU A 4 4.00 -19.01 -5.34
CA GLU A 4 4.49 -17.72 -5.77
C GLU A 4 3.40 -16.66 -5.61
N ALA A 5 3.80 -15.41 -5.36
CA ALA A 5 2.93 -14.27 -5.59
C ALA A 5 2.96 -13.93 -7.09
N ARG A 6 1.79 -13.71 -7.66
CA ARG A 6 1.63 -13.29 -9.07
C ARG A 6 1.37 -11.80 -9.14
N ASP A 7 1.54 -11.22 -10.33
CA ASP A 7 1.36 -9.79 -10.65
C ASP A 7 0.22 -9.12 -9.85
N GLU A 8 0.62 -8.35 -8.86
CA GLU A 8 -0.25 -7.72 -7.88
C GLU A 8 -1.20 -6.70 -8.52
N ILE A 9 -0.75 -5.96 -9.54
CA ILE A 9 -1.55 -4.92 -10.19
C ILE A 9 -2.70 -5.54 -10.98
N LYS A 10 -2.40 -6.61 -11.72
CA LYS A 10 -3.42 -7.36 -12.46
C LYS A 10 -4.52 -7.89 -11.54
N TRP A 11 -4.14 -8.51 -10.43
CA TRP A 11 -5.11 -9.09 -9.50
C TRP A 11 -5.86 -8.04 -8.71
N LEU A 12 -5.19 -6.96 -8.29
CA LEU A 12 -5.81 -5.85 -7.59
C LEU A 12 -6.92 -5.20 -8.43
N GLN A 13 -6.64 -4.85 -9.70
CA GLN A 13 -7.67 -4.25 -10.56
C GLN A 13 -8.86 -5.19 -10.75
N ARG A 14 -8.60 -6.49 -10.98
CA ARG A 14 -9.66 -7.49 -11.12
C ARG A 14 -10.58 -7.52 -9.89
N TYR A 15 -10.03 -7.53 -8.69
CA TYR A 15 -10.86 -7.58 -7.47
C TYR A 15 -11.61 -6.27 -7.20
N ILE A 16 -11.02 -5.12 -7.54
CA ILE A 16 -11.74 -3.84 -7.49
C ILE A 16 -12.95 -3.87 -8.43
N ASP A 17 -12.77 -4.35 -9.66
CA ASP A 17 -13.86 -4.46 -10.64
C ASP A 17 -14.95 -5.43 -10.18
N GLU A 18 -14.60 -6.52 -9.51
CA GLU A 18 -15.54 -7.49 -8.93
C GLU A 18 -16.39 -6.90 -7.78
N LEU A 19 -15.85 -5.93 -7.03
CA LEU A 19 -16.54 -5.24 -5.93
C LEU A 19 -17.33 -4.00 -6.37
N LYS A 20 -17.04 -3.46 -7.55
CA LYS A 20 -17.65 -2.24 -8.07
C LYS A 20 -19.18 -2.34 -8.10
N GLY A 21 -19.85 -1.38 -7.47
CA GLY A 21 -21.31 -1.32 -7.37
C GLY A 21 -21.91 -2.23 -6.30
N LYS A 22 -21.11 -2.93 -5.51
CA LYS A 22 -21.55 -3.78 -4.38
C LYS A 22 -21.19 -3.22 -3.01
N VAL A 23 -20.28 -2.25 -2.96
CA VAL A 23 -19.74 -1.67 -1.74
C VAL A 23 -19.69 -0.15 -1.86
N ASP A 24 -19.78 0.52 -0.70
CA ASP A 24 -19.60 1.97 -0.61
C ASP A 24 -18.13 2.37 -0.68
N LEU A 25 -17.24 1.53 -0.15
CA LEU A 25 -15.79 1.75 -0.11
C LEU A 25 -15.03 0.45 -0.35
N THR A 26 -13.92 0.54 -1.08
CA THR A 26 -12.96 -0.56 -1.31
C THR A 26 -11.63 -0.26 -0.62
N VAL A 27 -11.19 -1.21 0.22
CA VAL A 27 -9.93 -1.13 0.98
C VAL A 27 -9.02 -2.28 0.59
N ALA A 28 -7.78 -1.97 0.20
CA ALA A 28 -6.73 -2.96 -0.08
C ALA A 28 -5.72 -3.01 1.08
N LEU A 29 -5.46 -4.21 1.59
CA LEU A 29 -4.34 -4.47 2.49
C LEU A 29 -3.20 -5.07 1.65
N ILE A 30 -2.10 -4.34 1.47
CA ILE A 30 -1.00 -4.76 0.58
C ILE A 30 0.30 -4.87 1.39
N HIS A 31 1.05 -5.94 1.17
CA HIS A 31 2.38 -6.13 1.76
C HIS A 31 3.42 -6.14 0.64
N GLU A 32 3.87 -4.95 0.24
CA GLU A 32 4.78 -4.74 -0.89
C GLU A 32 5.81 -3.64 -0.62
N GLY A 33 6.67 -3.35 -1.59
CA GLY A 33 7.64 -2.26 -1.51
C GLY A 33 9.01 -2.68 -1.01
N THR A 34 9.77 -1.73 -0.48
CA THR A 34 11.14 -2.00 0.01
C THR A 34 11.11 -2.56 1.43
N PRO A 35 11.92 -3.59 1.74
CA PRO A 35 11.94 -4.15 3.09
C PRO A 35 12.42 -3.11 4.09
N ALA A 36 11.79 -3.14 5.26
CA ALA A 36 12.19 -2.34 6.40
C ALA A 36 13.70 -2.39 6.64
N ARG A 37 14.32 -1.21 6.79
CA ARG A 37 15.68 -1.14 7.29
C ARG A 37 15.67 -1.54 8.76
N GLN A 38 16.28 -2.68 9.09
CA GLN A 38 16.50 -3.09 10.47
C GLN A 38 17.65 -2.26 11.07
N SER A 39 17.40 -0.98 11.35
CA SER A 39 18.32 -0.10 12.05
C SER A 39 17.58 0.75 13.07
N SER A 40 18.20 0.97 14.23
CA SER A 40 17.67 1.81 15.32
C SER A 40 17.49 3.28 14.91
N MET A 41 18.13 3.71 13.82
CA MET A 41 17.92 5.01 13.21
C MET A 41 16.81 4.90 12.16
N GLY A 42 15.62 5.40 12.50
CA GLY A 42 14.48 5.35 11.59
C GLY A 42 14.67 6.17 10.32
N ASN A 43 14.01 5.76 9.25
CA ASN A 43 14.06 6.44 7.96
C ASN A 43 13.21 7.72 8.02
N THR A 44 13.76 8.86 7.59
CA THR A 44 13.07 10.16 7.60
C THR A 44 12.32 10.45 6.30
N ASP A 45 12.60 9.70 5.23
CA ASP A 45 11.99 9.91 3.92
C ASP A 45 10.82 8.96 3.70
N VAL A 46 9.64 9.38 4.19
CA VAL A 46 8.41 8.57 4.16
C VAL A 46 7.95 8.30 2.73
N ARG A 47 8.06 9.30 1.85
CA ARG A 47 7.62 9.17 0.46
C ARG A 47 8.46 8.14 -0.28
N ARG A 48 9.78 8.24 -0.19
CA ARG A 48 10.69 7.30 -0.84
C ARG A 48 10.50 5.86 -0.38
N ALA A 49 10.12 5.66 0.88
CA ALA A 49 9.85 4.31 1.39
C ALA A 49 8.57 3.69 0.81
N LEU A 50 7.61 4.52 0.41
CA LEU A 50 6.28 4.13 -0.09
C LEU A 50 6.10 4.40 -1.60
N ASP A 51 7.19 4.59 -2.35
CA ASP A 51 7.15 4.85 -3.80
C ASP A 51 6.41 3.74 -4.56
N LYS A 52 6.56 2.49 -4.10
CA LYS A 52 5.86 1.35 -4.70
C LYS A 52 4.36 1.42 -4.46
N ASP A 53 3.91 1.77 -3.26
CA ASP A 53 2.49 1.95 -2.94
C ASP A 53 1.87 3.10 -3.72
N ILE A 54 2.62 4.19 -3.90
CA ILE A 54 2.23 5.34 -4.73
C ILE A 54 2.08 4.89 -6.19
N GLN A 55 3.01 4.09 -6.70
CA GLN A 55 2.93 3.52 -8.03
C GLN A 55 1.70 2.62 -8.18
N THR A 56 1.48 1.69 -7.25
CA THR A 56 0.31 0.78 -7.24
C THR A 56 -0.99 1.57 -7.27
N ALA A 57 -1.15 2.56 -6.40
CA ALA A 57 -2.34 3.42 -6.36
C ALA A 57 -2.55 4.21 -7.67
N SER A 58 -1.47 4.61 -8.35
CA SER A 58 -1.57 5.31 -9.64
C SER A 58 -1.96 4.40 -10.82
N GLN A 59 -1.75 3.09 -10.70
CA GLN A 59 -1.96 2.11 -11.76
C GLN A 59 -3.35 1.47 -11.74
N VAL A 60 -4.07 1.53 -10.63
CA VAL A 60 -5.42 0.97 -10.47
C VAL A 60 -6.49 2.06 -10.38
N LYS A 61 -7.72 1.71 -10.76
CA LYS A 61 -8.88 2.62 -10.72
C LYS A 61 -9.96 2.05 -9.82
N GLY A 62 -10.55 2.91 -9.00
CA GLY A 62 -11.66 2.56 -8.11
C GLY A 62 -11.24 2.08 -6.72
N LEU A 63 -9.97 2.26 -6.34
CA LEU A 63 -9.51 2.00 -4.98
C LEU A 63 -9.67 3.25 -4.11
N ASP A 64 -10.31 3.12 -2.94
CA ASP A 64 -10.49 4.25 -2.02
C ASP A 64 -9.37 4.32 -1.00
N ILE A 65 -8.98 3.19 -0.41
CA ILE A 65 -7.97 3.13 0.64
C ILE A 65 -6.98 2.00 0.37
N LEU A 66 -5.69 2.31 0.49
CA LEU A 66 -4.58 1.36 0.49
C LEU A 66 -3.90 1.39 1.85
N ILE A 67 -3.98 0.30 2.61
CA ILE A 67 -3.24 0.13 3.86
C ILE A 67 -2.04 -0.76 3.58
N THR A 68 -0.84 -0.22 3.72
CA THR A 68 0.41 -0.91 3.38
C THR A 68 1.22 -1.31 4.61
N GLY A 69 2.08 -2.32 4.42
CA GLY A 69 3.05 -2.81 5.38
C GLY A 69 4.45 -2.91 4.75
N HIS A 70 5.31 -3.79 5.27
CA HIS A 70 6.65 -4.09 4.75
C HIS A 70 7.72 -2.99 4.92
N ALA A 71 7.46 -1.76 4.47
CA ALA A 71 8.41 -0.64 4.58
C ALA A 71 8.59 -0.15 6.01
N HIS A 72 7.65 -0.47 6.91
CA HIS A 72 7.74 -0.17 8.35
C HIS A 72 7.79 1.34 8.66
N VAL A 73 7.33 2.14 7.70
CA VAL A 73 7.26 3.60 7.77
C VAL A 73 5.81 4.01 7.97
N GLY A 74 5.57 4.85 8.98
CA GLY A 74 4.23 5.38 9.23
C GLY A 74 3.91 6.56 8.32
N THR A 75 2.63 6.75 8.02
CA THR A 75 2.11 7.95 7.36
C THR A 75 1.48 8.86 8.43
N PRO A 76 2.16 9.93 8.91
CA PRO A 76 1.57 10.84 9.89
C PRO A 76 0.30 11.50 9.37
N GLU A 77 0.29 11.81 8.07
CA GLU A 77 -0.86 12.23 7.30
C GLU A 77 -1.04 11.25 6.13
N PRO A 78 -2.29 10.94 5.72
CA PRO A 78 -2.54 10.08 4.56
C PRO A 78 -1.88 10.61 3.29
N ILE A 79 -1.25 9.73 2.51
CA ILE A 79 -0.72 10.10 1.18
C ILE A 79 -1.85 9.94 0.16
N LYS A 80 -2.26 11.03 -0.49
CA LYS A 80 -3.31 11.01 -1.51
C LYS A 80 -2.74 10.83 -2.91
N VAL A 81 -3.22 9.82 -3.65
CA VAL A 81 -2.92 9.58 -5.07
C VAL A 81 -4.24 9.46 -5.83
N GLY A 82 -4.58 10.47 -6.63
CA GLY A 82 -5.91 10.56 -7.24
C GLY A 82 -7.00 10.61 -6.16
N ASN A 83 -7.89 9.61 -6.15
CA ASN A 83 -8.92 9.43 -5.12
C ASN A 83 -8.53 8.45 -4.01
N THR A 84 -7.39 7.78 -4.14
CA THR A 84 -6.92 6.77 -3.18
C THR A 84 -6.14 7.42 -2.04
N LEU A 85 -6.41 6.98 -0.81
CA LEU A 85 -5.63 7.32 0.39
C LEU A 85 -4.73 6.16 0.78
N ILE A 86 -3.42 6.42 0.89
CA ILE A 86 -2.42 5.45 1.34
C ILE A 86 -2.12 5.69 2.82
N LEU A 87 -2.20 4.61 3.60
CA LEU A 87 -2.02 4.60 5.05
C LEU A 87 -1.03 3.50 5.44
N SER A 88 -0.15 3.79 6.40
CA SER A 88 0.71 2.79 7.01
C SER A 88 0.91 3.08 8.49
N ASN A 89 0.87 2.03 9.30
CA ASN A 89 1.29 2.10 10.69
C ASN A 89 2.79 1.87 10.74
N GLY A 90 3.56 2.87 11.17
CA GLY A 90 5.02 2.74 11.29
C GLY A 90 5.44 1.68 12.30
N GLN A 91 6.74 1.45 12.44
CA GLN A 91 7.24 0.59 13.51
C GLN A 91 6.95 1.19 14.88
N ARG A 92 6.54 0.32 15.80
CA ARG A 92 6.42 0.62 17.23
C ARG A 92 7.81 1.02 17.76
N ARG A 93 7.99 2.31 18.07
CA ARG A 93 9.18 2.79 18.80
C ARG A 93 8.90 2.64 20.29
N TYR A 94 9.60 1.73 20.95
CA TYR A 94 9.77 1.70 22.41
C TYR A 94 11.23 1.97 22.76
#